data_AF-A0A946QY04-F1
#
_entry.id   AF-A0A946QY04-F1
#
_cell.length_a   1.000
_cell.length_b   1.000
_cell.length_c   1.000
_cell.angle_alpha   90.00
_cell.angle_beta   90.00
_cell.angle_gamma   90.00
#
_symmetry.space_group_name_H-M   'P 1'
#
loop_
_entity.id
_entity.type
_entity.pdbx_description
1 polymer ?
#
loop_
_entity_poly.entity_id
_entity_poly.type
_entity_poly.pdbx_seq_one_letter_code
_entity_poly.pdbx_strand_id
1 'polypeptide(L)'
;MRKLLLSAASIAALNLIACGQAQNSTISSSDKLEVTVKSLTEAASIGIDSSSPTIQEAKEFLEKSEEEIVKLSEFASKIYWVQANFITEDTNSLAAMAGAQVAKMSTRL
;
A
#
# COMPACT_ATOMS: atom_id res chain seq x y z
N MET A 1 -28.91 26.27 -27.68
CA MET A 1 -29.13 25.31 -26.56
C MET A 1 -29.93 24.09 -27.03
N ARG A 2 -29.36 23.24 -27.91
CA ARG A 2 -30.03 22.02 -28.41
C ARG A 2 -29.07 20.83 -28.58
N LYS A 3 -27.85 20.95 -28.02
CA LYS A 3 -26.79 19.95 -28.11
C LYS A 3 -26.43 19.30 -26.76
N LEU A 4 -27.26 19.50 -25.74
CA LEU A 4 -27.05 18.96 -24.39
C LEU A 4 -27.93 17.76 -24.04
N LEU A 5 -28.61 17.15 -25.01
CA LEU A 5 -29.57 16.06 -24.78
C LEU A 5 -29.28 14.82 -25.65
N LEU A 6 -28.03 14.35 -25.71
CA LEU A 6 -27.67 13.16 -26.52
C LEU A 6 -26.57 12.29 -25.91
N SER A 7 -26.32 12.35 -24.60
CA SER A 7 -25.39 11.41 -23.94
C SER A 7 -26.05 10.80 -22.70
N ALA A 8 -27.00 9.91 -22.95
CA ALA A 8 -27.61 9.04 -21.94
C ALA A 8 -27.78 7.64 -22.55
N ALA A 9 -26.68 7.04 -23.01
CA ALA A 9 -26.64 5.64 -23.43
C ALA A 9 -25.19 5.14 -23.48
N SER A 10 -24.49 5.13 -22.35
CA SER A 10 -23.33 4.23 -22.16
C SER A 10 -22.93 4.17 -20.67
N ILE A 11 -23.80 3.62 -19.84
CA ILE A 11 -23.40 3.11 -18.51
C ILE A 11 -24.07 1.75 -18.34
N ALA A 12 -23.58 0.76 -19.08
CA ALA A 12 -23.94 -0.64 -18.90
C ALA A 12 -22.79 -1.51 -19.39
N ALA A 13 -21.65 -1.46 -18.67
CA ALA A 13 -20.69 -2.57 -18.54
C ALA A 13 -19.38 -2.07 -17.89
N LEU A 14 -19.41 -1.77 -16.59
CA LEU A 14 -18.24 -2.08 -15.77
C LEU A 14 -18.71 -3.06 -14.69
N ASN A 15 -18.38 -4.33 -14.94
CA ASN A 15 -18.61 -5.43 -14.02
C ASN A 15 -17.79 -5.20 -12.75
N LEU A 16 -18.46 -4.72 -11.71
CA LEU A 16 -18.05 -4.98 -10.34
C LEU A 16 -18.21 -6.49 -10.11
N ILE A 17 -17.12 -7.23 -10.24
CA ILE A 17 -16.94 -8.48 -9.48
C ILE A 17 -16.79 -8.05 -8.03
N ALA A 18 -17.92 -7.68 -7.42
CA ALA A 18 -18.06 -7.55 -6.00
C ALA A 18 -18.13 -8.97 -5.43
N CYS A 19 -17.30 -9.22 -4.42
CA CYS A 19 -17.25 -10.43 -3.64
C CYS A 19 -18.66 -10.97 -3.38
N GLY A 20 -18.91 -12.20 -3.83
CA GLY A 20 -20.19 -12.86 -3.69
C GLY A 20 -20.55 -13.07 -2.22
N GLN A 21 -21.59 -12.37 -1.78
CA GLN A 21 -22.42 -12.79 -0.65
C GLN A 21 -23.86 -12.37 -0.89
N ALA A 22 -24.73 -13.38 -1.07
CA ALA A 22 -26.18 -13.39 -0.82
C ALA A 22 -26.78 -14.63 -1.53
N GLN A 23 -27.50 -15.60 -0.95
CA GLN A 23 -28.11 -15.78 0.37
C GLN A 23 -28.42 -17.27 0.66
N ASN A 24 -28.47 -17.60 1.96
CA ASN A 24 -29.45 -18.43 2.67
C ASN A 24 -29.74 -19.89 2.22
N SER A 25 -29.31 -20.87 3.02
CA SER A 25 -30.16 -21.88 3.68
C SER A 25 -29.29 -22.88 4.47
N THR A 26 -29.53 -22.94 5.77
CA THR A 26 -29.44 -24.10 6.68
C THR A 26 -28.45 -25.23 6.31
N ILE A 27 -27.23 -25.22 6.86
CA ILE A 27 -26.53 -26.43 7.32
C ILE A 27 -25.69 -26.03 8.54
N SER A 28 -26.14 -26.48 9.71
CA SER A 28 -25.27 -26.71 10.86
C SER A 28 -24.17 -27.66 10.43
N SER A 29 -22.91 -27.22 10.44
CA SER A 29 -21.77 -28.09 10.69
C SER A 29 -20.51 -27.24 10.86
N SER A 30 -20.08 -27.18 12.12
CA SER A 30 -18.83 -26.68 12.69
C SER A 30 -17.52 -27.12 11.99
N ASP A 31 -17.60 -27.90 10.90
CA ASP A 31 -16.50 -28.68 10.33
C ASP A 31 -15.80 -27.96 9.15
N LYS A 32 -16.52 -27.04 8.48
CA LYS A 32 -15.99 -26.32 7.29
C LYS A 32 -15.08 -25.13 7.63
N LEU A 33 -15.13 -24.65 8.87
CA LEU A 33 -14.29 -23.57 9.37
C LEU A 33 -12.84 -24.04 9.56
N GLU A 34 -12.64 -25.29 9.98
CA GLU A 34 -11.30 -25.82 10.28
C GLU A 34 -10.46 -26.00 8.99
N VAL A 35 -11.07 -26.51 7.93
CA VAL A 35 -10.43 -26.70 6.61
C VAL A 35 -10.11 -25.37 5.93
N THR A 36 -10.98 -24.37 6.11
CA THR A 36 -10.79 -23.03 5.53
C THR A 36 -9.73 -22.23 6.28
N VAL A 37 -9.68 -22.32 7.61
CA VAL A 37 -8.63 -21.70 8.42
C VAL A 37 -7.27 -22.35 8.12
N LYS A 38 -7.21 -23.67 8.01
CA LYS A 38 -5.97 -24.40 7.70
C LYS A 38 -5.40 -24.01 6.33
N SER A 39 -6.25 -23.90 5.30
CA SER A 39 -5.85 -23.46 3.96
C SER A 39 -5.35 -22.01 3.92
N LEU A 40 -5.90 -21.12 4.76
CA LEU A 40 -5.46 -19.73 4.85
C LEU A 40 -4.16 -19.59 5.66
N THR A 41 -3.97 -20.41 6.68
CA THR A 41 -2.72 -20.49 7.47
C THR A 41 -1.57 -21.08 6.64
N GLU A 42 -1.85 -22.07 5.79
CA GLU A 42 -0.85 -22.72 4.95
C GLU A 42 -0.43 -21.81 3.78
N ALA A 43 -1.34 -21.01 3.22
CA ALA A 43 -1.02 -19.97 2.23
C ALA A 43 -0.20 -18.80 2.82
N ALA A 44 -0.38 -18.48 4.11
CA ALA A 44 0.45 -17.50 4.82
C ALA A 44 1.83 -18.06 5.19
N SER A 45 2.01 -19.39 5.17
CA SER A 45 3.24 -20.07 5.56
C SER A 45 4.26 -20.26 4.43
N ILE A 46 3.92 -19.92 3.18
CA ILE A 46 4.75 -20.18 1.99
C ILE A 46 6.07 -19.36 1.97
N GLY A 47 6.31 -18.52 2.99
CA GLY A 47 7.57 -17.78 3.17
C GLY A 47 8.28 -17.98 4.52
N ILE A 48 7.87 -18.94 5.36
CA ILE A 48 8.39 -19.12 6.73
C ILE A 48 9.58 -20.12 6.76
N ASP A 49 10.55 -19.94 5.87
CA ASP A 49 11.88 -20.59 5.98
C ASP A 49 12.92 -19.62 6.58
N SER A 50 12.45 -18.61 7.30
CA SER A 50 13.26 -17.82 8.23
C SER A 50 12.73 -18.07 9.64
N SER A 51 13.61 -18.45 10.55
CA SER A 51 13.30 -18.42 11.99
C SER A 51 12.66 -17.07 12.32
N SER A 52 11.64 -17.08 13.19
CA SER A 52 11.01 -15.84 13.63
C SER A 52 12.08 -14.84 14.08
N PRO A 53 11.99 -13.55 13.70
CA PRO A 53 12.98 -12.56 14.08
C PRO A 53 13.18 -12.52 15.58
N THR A 54 14.45 -12.48 16.00
CA THR A 54 14.82 -12.32 17.40
C THR A 54 14.54 -10.88 17.87
N ILE A 55 14.46 -10.69 19.19
CA ILE A 55 14.31 -9.36 19.79
C ILE A 55 15.50 -8.45 19.42
N GLN A 56 16.70 -9.03 19.33
CA GLN A 56 17.91 -8.30 18.96
C GLN A 56 17.83 -7.81 17.50
N GLU A 57 17.42 -8.66 16.56
CA GLU A 57 17.23 -8.26 15.15
C GLU A 57 16.14 -7.20 14.99
N ALA A 58 15.05 -7.29 15.76
CA ALA A 58 14.01 -6.27 15.77
C ALA A 58 14.54 -4.91 16.26
N LYS A 59 15.36 -4.90 17.31
CA LYS A 59 16.01 -3.69 17.81
C LYS A 59 16.94 -3.08 16.76
N GLU A 60 17.80 -3.88 16.14
CA GLU A 60 18.72 -3.43 15.10
C GLU A 60 17.99 -2.88 13.87
N PHE A 61 16.89 -3.51 13.47
CA PHE A 61 16.04 -3.02 12.39
C PHE A 61 15.45 -1.64 12.72
N LEU A 62 14.91 -1.45 13.92
CA LEU A 62 14.33 -0.16 14.32
C LEU A 62 15.39 0.94 14.35
N GLU A 63 16.55 0.68 14.97
CA GLU A 63 17.64 1.65 15.07
C GLU A 63 18.13 2.09 13.68
N LYS A 64 18.33 1.13 12.77
CA LYS A 64 18.74 1.42 11.40
C LYS A 64 17.66 2.16 10.61
N SER A 65 16.40 1.75 10.77
CA SER A 65 15.27 2.38 10.08
C SER A 65 15.11 3.83 10.50
N GLU A 66 15.24 4.12 11.80
CA GLU A 66 15.16 5.48 12.33
C GLU A 66 16.28 6.36 11.79
N GLU A 67 17.52 5.86 11.74
CA GLU A 67 18.64 6.59 11.14
C GLU A 67 18.37 6.94 9.67
N GLU A 68 17.91 5.96 8.89
CA GLU A 68 17.59 6.15 7.47
C GLU A 68 16.43 7.14 7.27
N ILE A 69 15.39 7.05 8.10
CA ILE A 69 14.23 7.95 8.08
C ILE A 69 14.65 9.38 8.38
N VAL A 70 15.41 9.62 9.46
CA VAL A 70 15.84 10.95 9.87
C VAL A 70 16.69 11.59 8.77
N LYS A 71 17.68 10.85 8.26
CA LYS A 71 18.57 11.34 7.20
C LYS A 71 17.82 11.74 5.94
N LEU A 72 16.89 10.90 5.47
CA LEU A 72 16.10 11.22 4.28
C LEU A 72 15.11 12.34 4.52
N SER A 73 14.49 12.38 5.71
CA SER A 73 13.57 13.44 6.12
C SER A 73 14.26 14.82 6.07
N GLU A 74 15.43 14.96 6.70
CA GLU A 74 16.18 16.22 6.68
C GLU A 74 16.55 16.67 5.26
N PHE A 75 16.98 15.73 4.41
CA PHE A 75 17.33 16.00 3.03
C PHE A 75 16.10 16.47 2.23
N ALA A 76 14.99 15.72 2.31
CA ALA A 76 13.76 16.04 1.60
C ALA A 76 13.15 17.37 2.07
N SER A 77 13.14 17.64 3.38
CA SER A 77 12.65 18.91 3.94
C SER A 77 13.41 20.12 3.39
N LYS A 78 14.73 20.04 3.23
CA LYS A 78 15.54 21.11 2.64
C LYS A 78 15.14 21.36 1.18
N ILE A 79 14.96 20.29 0.40
CA ILE A 79 14.53 20.41 -1.00
C ILE A 79 13.14 21.03 -1.09
N TYR A 80 12.19 20.56 -0.30
CA TYR A 80 10.83 21.11 -0.30
C TYR A 80 10.81 22.57 0.11
N TRP A 81 11.62 22.97 1.10
CA TRP A 81 11.75 24.37 1.48
C TRP A 81 12.30 25.22 0.35
N VAL A 82 13.36 24.77 -0.35
CA VAL A 82 13.91 25.50 -1.50
C VAL A 82 12.88 25.60 -2.62
N GLN A 83 12.20 24.52 -2.97
CA GLN A 83 11.16 24.52 -4.00
C GLN A 83 10.03 25.49 -3.65
N ALA A 84 9.59 25.53 -2.39
CA ALA A 84 8.50 26.40 -1.95
C ALA A 84 8.86 27.89 -2.04
N ASN A 85 10.15 28.24 -1.98
CA ASN A 85 10.64 29.62 -2.10
C ASN A 85 11.09 29.97 -3.54
N PHE A 86 11.48 28.97 -4.31
CA PHE A 86 12.00 29.11 -5.67
C PHE A 86 11.34 28.08 -6.59
N ILE A 87 10.13 28.37 -7.06
CA ILE A 87 9.38 27.44 -7.92
C ILE A 87 9.93 27.55 -9.36
N THR A 88 10.80 26.61 -9.72
CA THR A 88 11.39 26.45 -11.07
C THR A 88 11.25 25.00 -11.53
N GLU A 89 11.51 24.73 -12.80
CA GLU A 89 11.52 23.36 -13.32
C GLU A 89 12.53 22.47 -12.57
N ASP A 90 13.74 23.00 -12.35
CA ASP A 90 14.82 22.28 -11.66
C ASP A 90 14.46 21.96 -10.20
N THR A 91 13.91 22.92 -9.46
CA THR A 91 13.53 22.69 -8.06
C THR A 91 12.32 21.76 -7.95
N ASN A 92 11.40 21.81 -8.92
CA ASN A 92 10.27 20.88 -8.98
C ASN A 92 10.74 19.45 -9.30
N SER A 93 11.71 19.28 -10.20
CA SER A 93 12.36 18.00 -10.50
C SER A 93 13.07 17.42 -9.26
N LEU A 94 13.81 18.26 -8.53
CA LEU A 94 14.44 17.85 -7.26
C LEU A 94 13.41 17.43 -6.21
N ALA A 95 12.31 18.17 -6.07
CA ALA A 95 11.22 17.84 -5.14
C ALA A 95 10.53 16.51 -5.51
N ALA A 96 10.32 16.25 -6.81
CA ALA A 96 9.80 14.97 -7.29
C ALA A 96 10.76 13.82 -7.00
N MET A 97 12.06 14.02 -7.22
CA MET A 97 13.09 13.04 -6.88
C MET A 97 13.12 12.73 -5.38
N ALA A 98 13.04 13.75 -4.52
CA ALA A 98 12.96 13.56 -3.07
C ALA A 98 11.71 12.76 -2.67
N GLY A 99 10.55 13.09 -3.24
CA GLY A 99 9.30 12.35 -3.02
C GLY A 99 9.40 10.89 -3.44
N ALA A 100 10.02 10.60 -4.59
CA ALA A 100 10.25 9.23 -5.06
C ALA A 100 11.15 8.43 -4.10
N GLN A 101 12.19 9.06 -3.54
CA GLN A 101 13.06 8.42 -2.55
C GLN A 101 12.31 8.10 -1.26
N VAL A 102 11.47 9.03 -0.77
CA VAL A 102 10.62 8.81 0.41
C VAL A 102 9.64 7.66 0.18
N ALA A 103 8.96 7.64 -0.97
CA ALA A 103 8.04 6.56 -1.32
C ALA A 103 8.75 5.20 -1.38
N LYS A 104 9.94 5.14 -2.01
CA LYS A 104 10.74 3.92 -2.07
C LYS A 104 11.14 3.41 -0.69
N MET A 105 11.51 4.31 0.22
CA MET A 105 11.84 3.95 1.60
C MET A 105 10.61 3.40 2.33
N SER A 106 9.45 4.05 2.18
CA SER A 106 8.20 3.62 2.81
C SER A 106 7.74 2.22 2.41
N THR A 107 8.09 1.74 1.21
CA THR A 107 7.75 0.38 0.77
C THR A 107 8.80 -0.66 1.13
N ARG A 108 10.00 -0.22 1.50
CA ARG A 108 11.12 -1.10 1.86
C ARG A 108 11.12 -1.45 3.35
N LEU A 109 10.72 -0.48 4.18
CA LEU A 109 10.51 -0.67 5.62
C LEU A 109 9.18 -1.39 5.87
#